data_AF-A0A1I0QEL6-F1
#
_entry.id   AF-A0A1I0QEL6-F1
#
_cell.length_a   1.000
_cell.length_b   1.000
_cell.length_c   1.000
_cell.angle_alpha   90.00
_cell.angle_beta   90.00
_cell.angle_gamma   90.00
#
_symmetry.space_group_name_H-M   'P 1'
#
loop_
_entity.id
_entity.type
_entity.pdbx_description
1 polymer ?
#
loop_
_entity_poly.entity_id
_entity_poly.type
_entity_poly.pdbx_seq_one_letter_code
_entity_poly.pdbx_strand_id
1 'polypeptide(L)'
;MTHKKDDFLEDIFATARIDDPVPSADLRARVLANAVVARTPERRSTGQLWPGFLALLGGWPALGGVAAAGVAGLWVGLAPPAAVESLAADVFGTTTSVSFLSGFDAFETGDLIDG
;
A
#
# COMPACT_ATOMS: atom_id res chain seq x y z
N MET A 1 7.90 2.02 21.97
CA MET A 1 8.08 0.59 22.30
C MET A 1 8.88 -0.19 21.24
N THR A 2 9.20 0.41 20.09
CA THR A 2 9.97 -0.21 18.99
C THR A 2 11.49 -0.24 19.26
N HIS A 3 12.04 0.86 19.79
CA HIS A 3 13.48 1.00 20.07
C HIS A 3 14.09 -0.12 20.92
N LYS A 4 13.37 -0.61 21.94
CA LYS A 4 13.88 -1.68 22.81
C LYS A 4 14.10 -3.00 22.07
N LYS A 5 13.34 -3.26 20.99
CA LYS A 5 13.53 -4.46 20.16
C LYS A 5 14.70 -4.28 19.21
N ASP A 6 14.87 -3.09 18.67
CA ASP A 6 15.98 -2.76 17.76
C ASP A 6 17.32 -2.83 18.50
N ASP A 7 17.40 -2.28 19.71
CA ASP A 7 18.60 -2.33 20.56
C ASP A 7 18.96 -3.78 20.96
N PHE A 8 17.95 -4.61 21.23
CA PHE A 8 18.15 -6.03 21.53
C PHE A 8 18.67 -6.80 20.30
N LEU A 9 18.16 -6.52 19.10
CA LEU A 9 18.63 -7.16 17.88
C LEU A 9 20.08 -6.77 17.57
N GLU A 10 20.43 -5.50 17.77
CA GLU A 10 21.80 -5.01 17.54
C GLU A 10 22.81 -5.71 18.47
N ASP A 11 22.46 -5.93 19.73
CA ASP A 11 23.30 -6.66 20.70
C ASP A 11 23.53 -8.13 20.29
N ILE A 12 22.46 -8.81 19.83
CA ILE A 12 22.56 -10.19 19.30
C ILE A 12 23.41 -10.23 18.02
N PHE A 13 23.27 -9.26 17.12
CA PHE A 13 24.08 -9.20 15.89
C PHE A 13 25.54 -8.83 16.15
N ALA A 14 25.80 -7.97 17.13
CA ALA A 14 27.16 -7.64 17.56
C ALA A 14 27.88 -8.89 18.09
N THR A 15 27.19 -9.69 18.90
CA THR A 15 27.70 -10.97 19.40
C THR A 15 27.97 -11.97 18.26
N ALA A 16 27.02 -12.12 17.34
CA ALA A 16 27.15 -13.03 16.20
C ALA A 16 28.24 -12.62 15.19
N ARG A 17 28.69 -11.35 15.17
CA ARG A 17 29.80 -10.91 14.31
C ARG A 17 31.17 -11.27 14.90
N ILE A 18 31.24 -11.46 16.22
CA ILE A 18 32.47 -11.85 16.92
C ILE A 18 32.75 -13.33 16.68
N ASP A 19 31.72 -14.17 16.75
CA ASP A 19 31.78 -15.58 16.38
C ASP A 19 31.41 -15.75 14.91
N ASP A 20 32.39 -15.75 14.00
CA ASP A 20 32.20 -16.03 12.58
C ASP A 20 32.63 -17.47 12.22
N PRO A 21 31.79 -18.49 12.53
CA PRO A 21 32.10 -19.87 12.19
C PRO A 21 32.01 -20.06 10.67
N VAL A 22 33.14 -20.35 10.03
CA VAL A 22 33.19 -20.66 8.60
C VAL A 22 32.34 -21.91 8.32
N PRO A 23 31.26 -21.81 7.51
CA PRO A 23 30.41 -22.96 7.24
C PRO A 23 31.14 -24.01 6.40
N SER A 24 30.76 -25.29 6.58
CA SER A 24 31.38 -26.39 5.84
C SER A 24 31.25 -26.23 4.32
N ALA A 25 32.24 -26.73 3.57
CA ALA A 25 32.24 -26.61 2.11
C ALA A 25 31.02 -27.28 1.46
N ASP A 26 30.57 -28.41 2.00
CA ASP A 26 29.36 -29.12 1.54
C ASP A 26 28.08 -28.28 1.78
N LEU A 27 27.94 -27.65 2.96
CA LEU A 27 26.81 -26.77 3.23
C LEU A 27 26.78 -25.59 2.25
N ARG A 28 27.95 -24.95 2.03
CA ARG A 28 28.05 -23.84 1.07
C ARG A 28 27.69 -24.27 -0.35
N ALA A 29 28.16 -25.44 -0.80
CA ALA A 29 27.82 -25.97 -2.11
C ALA A 29 26.31 -26.24 -2.26
N ARG A 30 25.67 -26.79 -1.22
CA ARG A 30 24.21 -27.03 -1.20
C ARG A 30 23.41 -25.73 -1.17
N VAL A 31 23.84 -24.73 -0.40
CA VAL A 31 23.21 -23.40 -0.37
C VAL A 31 23.31 -22.74 -1.75
N LEU A 32 24.47 -22.80 -2.40
CA LEU A 32 24.65 -22.25 -3.75
C LEU A 32 23.78 -23.00 -4.78
N ALA A 33 23.72 -24.33 -4.72
CA ALA A 33 22.84 -25.12 -5.58
C ALA A 33 21.36 -24.76 -5.36
N ASN A 34 20.91 -24.66 -4.11
CA ASN A 34 19.55 -24.22 -3.78
C ASN A 34 19.27 -22.78 -4.22
N ALA A 35 20.24 -21.88 -4.13
CA ALA A 35 20.08 -20.48 -4.57
C ALA A 35 19.94 -20.36 -6.10
N VAL A 36 20.45 -21.33 -6.87
CA VAL A 36 20.21 -21.43 -8.32
C VAL A 36 18.78 -21.94 -8.58
N VAL A 37 18.30 -22.91 -7.81
CA VAL A 37 16.93 -23.42 -7.91
C VAL A 37 15.90 -22.35 -7.50
N ALA A 38 16.13 -21.61 -6.41
CA ALA A 38 15.22 -20.54 -5.96
C ALA A 38 15.19 -19.31 -6.89
N ARG A 39 16.24 -19.12 -7.71
CA ARG A 39 16.27 -18.11 -8.78
C ARG A 39 15.53 -18.55 -10.04
N THR A 40 15.23 -19.84 -10.18
CA THR A 40 14.31 -20.28 -11.21
C THR A 40 12.93 -19.83 -10.77
N PRO A 41 12.29 -18.86 -11.44
CA PRO A 41 10.95 -18.45 -11.05
C PRO A 41 10.10 -19.71 -11.04
N GLU A 42 9.49 -20.03 -9.89
CA GLU A 42 8.49 -21.09 -9.83
C GLU A 42 7.55 -20.88 -11.01
N ARG A 43 7.42 -21.91 -11.84
CA ARG A 43 6.67 -21.86 -13.09
C ARG A 43 5.23 -21.47 -12.74
N ARG A 44 4.95 -20.17 -12.78
CA ARG A 44 3.65 -19.60 -12.43
C ARG A 44 2.61 -20.34 -13.24
N SER A 45 1.66 -20.94 -12.53
CA SER A 45 0.47 -21.56 -13.10
C SER A 45 -0.06 -20.66 -14.21
N THR A 46 -0.13 -21.19 -15.43
CA THR A 46 -0.45 -20.48 -16.67
C THR A 46 -1.92 -20.06 -16.78
N GLY A 47 -2.63 -19.95 -15.66
CA GLY A 47 -4.06 -19.65 -15.61
C GLY A 47 -4.44 -18.28 -15.05
N GLN A 48 -3.53 -17.54 -14.39
CA GLN A 48 -3.92 -16.31 -13.68
C GLN A 48 -3.06 -15.10 -14.09
N LEU A 49 -3.55 -14.38 -15.10
CA LEU A 49 -3.05 -13.10 -15.58
C LEU A 49 -2.93 -12.02 -14.50
N TRP A 50 -3.84 -12.01 -13.51
CA TRP A 50 -3.91 -10.98 -12.48
C TRP A 50 -2.79 -11.06 -11.42
N PRO A 51 -2.49 -12.23 -10.80
CA PRO A 51 -1.32 -12.41 -9.94
C PRO A 51 0.00 -12.17 -10.67
N GLY A 52 0.07 -12.46 -11.98
CA GLY A 52 1.25 -12.17 -12.80
C GLY A 52 1.55 -10.68 -12.86
N PHE A 53 0.52 -9.84 -13.01
CA PHE A 53 0.66 -8.38 -13.05
C PHE A 53 1.08 -7.80 -11.68
N LEU A 54 0.50 -8.31 -10.60
CA LEU A 54 0.85 -7.93 -9.23
C LEU A 54 2.28 -8.36 -8.86
N ALA A 55 2.71 -9.54 -9.30
CA ALA A 55 4.09 -9.99 -9.14
C ALA A 55 5.08 -9.13 -9.95
N LEU A 56 4.67 -8.61 -11.12
CA LEU A 56 5.49 -7.72 -11.94
C LEU A 56 5.65 -6.31 -11.32
N LEU A 57 4.62 -5.84 -10.60
CA LEU A 57 4.62 -4.56 -9.89
C LEU A 57 5.44 -4.57 -8.58
N GLY A 58 5.95 -5.73 -8.14
CA GLY A 58 6.72 -5.87 -6.90
C GLY A 58 5.98 -6.57 -5.77
N GLY A 59 4.81 -7.16 -6.04
CA GLY A 59 4.04 -7.97 -5.09
C GLY A 59 3.16 -7.13 -4.14
N TRP A 60 2.89 -7.66 -2.96
CA TRP A 60 2.00 -7.03 -1.97
C TRP A 60 2.38 -5.61 -1.52
N PRO A 61 3.66 -5.18 -1.47
CA PRO A 61 4.00 -3.80 -1.12
C PRO A 61 3.47 -2.78 -2.14
N ALA A 62 3.47 -3.15 -3.43
CA ALA A 62 2.93 -2.29 -4.49
C ALA A 62 1.40 -2.12 -4.36
N LEU A 63 0.69 -3.17 -3.94
CA LEU A 63 -0.75 -3.08 -3.61
C LEU A 63 -1.00 -2.10 -2.45
N GLY A 64 -0.14 -2.12 -1.43
CA GLY A 64 -0.21 -1.16 -0.32
C GLY A 64 -0.10 0.29 -0.79
N GLY A 65 0.81 0.57 -1.73
CA GLY A 65 0.96 1.91 -2.33
C GLY A 65 -0.26 2.36 -3.13
N VAL A 66 -0.83 1.47 -3.96
CA VAL A 66 -2.05 1.78 -4.74
C VAL A 66 -3.26 2.00 -3.82
N ALA A 67 -3.41 1.18 -2.78
CA ALA A 67 -4.47 1.37 -1.78
C ALA A 67 -4.31 2.71 -1.04
N ALA A 68 -3.10 3.04 -0.61
CA ALA A 68 -2.81 4.32 0.03
C ALA A 68 -3.07 5.52 -0.91
N ALA A 69 -2.69 5.41 -2.18
CA ALA A 69 -2.99 6.43 -3.19
C ALA A 69 -4.51 6.60 -3.41
N GLY A 70 -5.27 5.50 -3.40
CA GLY A 70 -6.73 5.54 -3.46
C GLY A 70 -7.37 6.24 -2.25
N VAL A 71 -6.91 5.92 -1.04
CA VAL A 71 -7.37 6.58 0.20
C VAL A 71 -7.00 8.07 0.20
N ALA A 72 -5.80 8.41 -0.24
CA ALA A 72 -5.36 9.81 -0.37
C ALA A 72 -6.22 10.57 -1.40
N GLY A 73 -6.52 9.96 -2.55
CA GLY A 73 -7.42 10.53 -3.55
C GLY A 73 -8.84 10.76 -3.03
N LEU A 74 -9.37 9.80 -2.27
CA LEU A 74 -10.69 9.91 -1.63
C LEU A 74 -10.71 11.05 -0.60
N TRP A 75 -9.66 11.16 0.23
CA TRP A 75 -9.52 12.27 1.18
C TRP A 75 -9.53 13.64 0.49
N VAL A 76 -8.75 13.79 -0.59
CA VAL A 76 -8.70 15.04 -1.38
C VAL A 76 -10.03 15.33 -2.06
N GLY A 77 -10.76 14.29 -2.50
CA GLY A 77 -12.07 14.47 -3.14
C GLY A 77 -13.19 14.89 -2.18
N LEU A 78 -13.19 14.40 -0.94
CA LEU A 78 -14.19 14.79 0.07
C LEU A 78 -13.94 16.19 0.64
N ALA A 79 -12.68 16.58 0.80
CA ALA A 79 -12.30 17.90 1.32
C ALA A 79 -11.33 18.57 0.35
N PRO A 80 -11.84 19.10 -0.78
CA PRO A 80 -10.99 19.76 -1.76
C PRO A 80 -10.27 20.95 -1.10
N PRO A 81 -8.93 20.99 -1.12
CA PRO A 81 -8.18 22.18 -0.73
C PRO A 81 -8.52 23.34 -1.66
N ALA A 82 -8.48 24.58 -1.18
CA ALA A 82 -8.79 25.79 -1.97
C ALA A 82 -7.99 25.89 -3.29
N ALA A 83 -6.78 25.32 -3.34
CA ALA A 83 -5.96 25.25 -4.55
C ALA A 83 -6.52 24.31 -5.65
N VAL A 84 -7.28 23.29 -5.25
CA VAL A 84 -7.93 22.35 -6.18
C VAL A 84 -9.22 22.96 -6.72
N GLU A 85 -9.96 23.70 -5.89
CA GLU A 85 -11.15 24.45 -6.32
C GLU A 85 -10.81 25.53 -7.35
N SER A 86 -9.72 26.28 -7.13
CA SER A 86 -9.29 27.32 -8.07
C SER A 86 -8.84 26.73 -9.42
N LEU A 87 -8.08 25.62 -9.39
CA LEU A 87 -7.70 24.87 -10.60
C LEU A 87 -8.91 24.29 -11.33
N ALA A 88 -9.88 23.75 -10.61
CA ALA A 88 -11.10 23.22 -11.21
C ALA A 88 -11.93 24.33 -11.87
N ALA A 89 -12.05 25.48 -11.22
CA ALA A 89 -12.75 26.65 -11.77
C ALA A 89 -12.05 27.22 -13.02
N ASP A 90 -10.72 27.19 -13.05
CA ASP A 90 -9.92 27.67 -14.19
C ASP A 90 -9.98 26.70 -15.39
N VAL A 91 -9.93 25.39 -15.13
CA VAL A 91 -9.90 24.35 -16.19
C VAL A 91 -11.30 24.00 -16.71
N PHE A 92 -12.30 23.94 -15.84
CA PHE A 92 -13.66 23.47 -16.18
C PHE A 92 -14.70 24.60 -16.23
N GLY A 93 -14.31 25.85 -15.93
CA GLY A 93 -15.22 26.99 -15.86
C GLY A 93 -16.00 27.06 -14.55
N THR A 94 -17.08 27.86 -14.51
CA THR A 94 -17.88 28.09 -13.30
C THR A 94 -18.41 26.78 -12.70
N THR A 95 -17.82 26.36 -11.59
CA THR A 95 -18.25 25.18 -10.83
C THR A 95 -19.66 25.43 -10.30
N THR A 96 -20.66 24.74 -10.86
CA THR A 96 -22.03 24.76 -10.33
C THR A 96 -22.18 23.61 -9.36
N SER A 97 -22.28 23.91 -8.07
CA SER A 97 -22.51 22.90 -7.03
C SER A 97 -23.95 22.39 -7.11
N VAL A 98 -24.14 21.11 -7.44
CA VAL A 98 -25.43 20.44 -7.38
C VAL A 98 -25.44 19.55 -6.14
N SER A 99 -26.26 19.92 -5.14
CA SER A 99 -26.45 19.08 -3.95
C SER A 99 -27.33 17.88 -4.28
N PHE A 100 -26.74 16.69 -4.23
CA PHE A 100 -27.45 15.40 -4.40
C PHE A 100 -28.17 14.94 -3.13
N LEU A 101 -27.94 15.61 -2.00
CA LEU A 101 -28.46 15.27 -0.68
C LEU A 101 -29.59 16.19 -0.21
N SER A 102 -30.20 16.96 -1.10
CA SER A 102 -31.31 17.89 -0.75
C SER A 102 -32.49 17.19 -0.06
N GLY A 103 -32.74 15.92 -0.37
CA GLY A 103 -33.76 15.11 0.32
C GLY A 103 -33.34 14.64 1.72
N PHE A 104 -32.05 14.62 2.03
CA PHE A 104 -31.51 14.27 3.34
C PHE A 104 -31.57 15.47 4.30
N ASP A 105 -31.31 16.69 3.81
CA ASP A 105 -31.51 17.93 4.56
C ASP A 105 -32.98 18.13 4.97
N ALA A 106 -33.91 17.75 4.10
CA ALA A 106 -35.35 17.78 4.40
C ALA A 106 -35.75 16.77 5.49
N PHE A 107 -35.09 15.62 5.55
CA PHE A 107 -35.28 14.61 6.59
C PHE A 107 -34.65 15.05 7.93
N GLU A 108 -33.51 15.72 7.89
CA GLU A 108 -32.81 16.24 9.08
C GLU A 108 -33.51 17.49 9.66
N THR A 109 -34.13 18.32 8.82
CA THR A 109 -34.85 19.53 9.27
C THR A 109 -36.11 19.21 10.08
N GLY A 110 -36.54 17.94 10.14
CA GLY A 110 -37.63 17.53 11.03
C GLY A 110 -38.95 18.27 10.76
N ASP A 111 -39.12 18.80 9.54
CA ASP A 111 -40.42 19.23 9.04
C ASP A 111 -41.18 17.96 8.65
N LEU A 112 -41.49 17.20 9.70
CA LEU A 112 -42.52 16.19 9.69
C LEU A 112 -43.75 16.91 9.16
N ILE A 113 -44.12 16.52 7.95
CA ILE A 113 -45.44 16.62 7.33
C ILE A 113 -46.51 16.64 8.42
N ASP A 114 -46.80 17.82 8.96
CA ASP A 114 -47.96 18.06 9.81
C ASP A 114 -49.16 18.05 8.86
N GLY A 115 -49.94 16.98 8.95
CA GLY A 115 -51.32 16.94 8.49
C GLY A 115 -52.24 17.61 9.49
#